data_AF-A0A829HUN9-F1
#
_entry.id   AF-A0A829HUN9-F1
#
_cell.length_a   1.000
_cell.length_b   1.000
_cell.length_c   1.000
_cell.angle_alpha   90.00
_cell.angle_beta   90.00
_cell.angle_gamma   90.00
#
_symmetry.space_group_name_H-M   'P 1'
#
loop_
_entity.id
_entity.type
_entity.pdbx_description
1 polymer ?
#
loop_
_entity_poly.entity_id
_entity_poly.type
_entity_poly.pdbx_seq_one_letter_code
_entity_poly.pdbx_strand_id
1 'polypeptide(L)' 'MTELDPAIVWRALPKALQAQLRSAPDQLLSDDVLRKCGQIVDDYDLPVFWRPDPDSAYTQHRLHPALVAYIDTH' A
#
# COMPACT_ATOMS: atom_id res chain seq x y z
N MET A 1 12.03 -15.05 -0.96
CA MET A 1 11.52 -13.72 -0.58
C MET A 1 10.59 -13.30 -1.70
N THR A 2 9.29 -13.32 -1.47
CA THR A 2 8.30 -13.04 -2.52
C THR A 2 8.47 -11.59 -2.95
N GLU A 3 9.01 -11.37 -4.15
CA GLU A 3 9.09 -10.05 -4.75
C GLU A 3 7.66 -9.52 -4.91
N LEU A 4 7.37 -8.41 -4.24
CA LEU A 4 6.09 -7.72 -4.38
C LEU A 4 5.95 -7.28 -5.84
N ASP A 5 4.92 -7.77 -6.53
CA ASP A 5 4.60 -7.35 -7.89
C ASP A 5 3.61 -6.16 -7.85
N PRO A 6 4.09 -4.90 -7.95
CA PRO A 6 3.27 -3.73 -7.69
C PRO A 6 2.14 -3.57 -8.71
N ALA A 7 2.31 -4.08 -9.93
CA ALA A 7 1.29 -4.04 -10.97
C ALA A 7 0.08 -4.91 -10.64
N ILE A 8 0.32 -6.13 -10.12
CA ILE A 8 -0.74 -7.05 -9.70
C ILE A 8 -1.48 -6.49 -8.51
N VAL A 9 -0.75 -6.04 -7.48
CA VAL A 9 -1.34 -5.42 -6.29
C VAL A 9 -2.17 -4.21 -6.69
N TRP A 10 -1.62 -3.27 -7.48
CA TRP A 10 -2.31 -2.06 -7.87
C TRP A 10 -3.62 -2.35 -8.63
N ARG A 11 -3.59 -3.32 -9.56
CA ARG A 11 -4.77 -3.71 -10.33
C ARG A 11 -5.84 -4.40 -9.50
N ALA A 12 -5.44 -5.14 -8.47
CA ALA A 12 -6.37 -5.84 -7.57
C ALA A 12 -7.04 -4.89 -6.57
N LEU A 13 -6.41 -3.75 -6.25
CA LEU A 13 -7.00 -2.77 -5.34
C LEU A 13 -8.29 -2.17 -5.93
N PRO A 14 -9.31 -1.92 -5.10
CA PRO A 14 -10.52 -1.23 -5.54
C PRO A 14 -10.19 0.22 -5.95
N LYS A 15 -10.86 0.73 -6.98
CA LYS A 15 -10.61 2.08 -7.54
C LYS A 15 -10.66 3.20 -6.51
N ALA A 16 -11.54 3.09 -5.50
CA ALA A 16 -11.64 4.08 -4.42
C ALA A 16 -10.39 4.11 -3.53
N LEU A 17 -9.72 2.97 -3.34
CA LEU A 17 -8.47 2.89 -2.60
C LEU A 17 -7.30 3.33 -3.47
N GLN A 18 -7.27 2.92 -4.75
CA GLN A 18 -6.27 3.42 -5.71
C GLN A 18 -6.27 4.96 -5.76
N ALA A 19 -7.44 5.61 -5.82
CA ALA A 19 -7.53 7.06 -5.83
C ALA A 19 -6.96 7.70 -4.55
N GLN A 20 -7.25 7.12 -3.37
CA GLN A 20 -6.70 7.59 -2.09
C GLN A 20 -5.18 7.43 -2.03
N LEU A 21 -4.67 6.26 -2.40
CA LEU A 21 -3.22 5.98 -2.38
C LEU A 21 -2.47 6.85 -3.41
N ARG A 22 -3.06 7.07 -4.59
CA ARG A 22 -2.49 7.95 -5.62
C ARG A 22 -2.50 9.43 -5.22
N SER A 23 -3.47 9.86 -4.42
CA SER A 23 -3.52 11.24 -3.95
C SER A 23 -2.41 11.55 -2.93
N ALA A 24 -1.83 10.54 -2.28
CA ALA A 24 -0.86 10.70 -1.21
C ALA A 24 0.09 9.49 -1.09
N PRO A 25 0.89 9.17 -2.12
CA PRO A 25 1.67 7.92 -2.17
C PRO A 25 2.86 7.92 -1.20
N ASP A 26 3.43 9.09 -0.91
CA ASP A 26 4.52 9.28 0.06
C ASP A 26 4.04 9.57 1.48
N GLN A 27 2.72 9.67 1.71
CA GLN A 27 2.20 9.90 3.04
C GLN A 27 2.08 8.61 3.84
N LEU A 28 2.12 8.79 5.17
CA LEU A 28 1.88 7.72 6.12
C LEU A 28 0.43 7.25 6.02
N LEU A 29 0.27 5.93 6.04
CA LEU A 29 -1.03 5.29 6.03
C LEU A 29 -1.69 5.43 7.40
N SER A 30 -2.85 6.07 7.43
CA SER A 30 -3.72 6.11 8.60
C SER A 30 -4.23 4.71 8.96
N ASP A 31 -4.59 4.49 10.22
CA ASP A 31 -5.09 3.18 10.72
C ASP A 31 -6.32 2.68 9.92
N ASP A 32 -7.21 3.59 9.50
CA ASP A 32 -8.36 3.26 8.65
C ASP A 32 -7.94 2.72 7.27
N VAL A 33 -6.92 3.33 6.65
CA VAL A 33 -6.37 2.88 5.36
C VAL A 33 -5.65 1.55 5.54
N LEU A 34 -4.89 1.39 6.62
CA LEU A 34 -4.23 0.12 6.95
C LEU A 34 -5.23 -1.00 7.15
N ARG A 35 -6.34 -0.76 7.84
CA ARG A 35 -7.41 -1.74 8.02
C ARG A 35 -8.01 -2.17 6.69
N LYS A 36 -8.28 -1.21 5.79
CA LYS A 36 -8.79 -1.49 4.43
C LYS A 36 -7.78 -2.28 3.60
N CYS A 37 -6.50 -1.89 3.63
CA CYS A 37 -5.43 -2.61 2.95
C CYS A 37 -5.28 -4.04 3.49
N GLY A 38 -5.35 -4.22 4.82
CA GLY A 38 -5.35 -5.52 5.48
C GLY A 38 -6.50 -6.42 5.03
N GLN A 39 -7.71 -5.86 4.97
CA GLN A 39 -8.89 -6.60 4.50
C GLN A 39 -8.75 -7.02 3.03
N ILE A 40 -8.20 -6.16 2.17
CA ILE A 40 -8.02 -6.50 0.74
C ILE A 40 -6.91 -7.55 0.56
N VAL A 41 -5.85 -7.47 1.35
CA VAL A 41 -4.81 -8.51 1.36
C VAL A 41 -5.40 -9.87 1.69
N ASP A 42 -6.30 -9.92 2.68
CA ASP A 42 -7.01 -11.14 3.06
C ASP A 42 -8.02 -11.59 1.98
N ASP A 43 -8.85 -10.67 1.47
CA ASP A 43 -9.92 -10.96 0.51
C ASP A 43 -9.40 -11.40 -0.88
N TYR A 44 -8.30 -10.80 -1.33
CA TYR A 44 -7.70 -11.02 -2.65
C TYR A 44 -6.42 -11.86 -2.62
N ASP A 45 -6.04 -12.42 -1.46
CA ASP A 45 -4.80 -13.18 -1.24
C ASP A 45 -3.56 -12.43 -1.76
N LEU A 46 -3.49 -11.11 -1.51
CA LEU A 46 -2.40 -10.26 -2.00
C LEU A 46 -1.23 -10.23 -1.03
N PRO A 47 0.01 -10.05 -1.52
CA PRO A 47 1.13 -9.80 -0.63
C PRO A 47 0.95 -8.46 0.10
N VAL A 48 1.38 -8.40 1.36
CA VAL A 48 1.42 -7.17 2.14
C VAL A 48 2.29 -6.13 1.43
N PHE A 49 1.68 -5.00 1.05
CA PHE A 49 2.29 -3.96 0.22
C PHE A 49 2.57 -2.65 0.98
N TRP A 50 2.59 -2.73 2.31
CA TRP A 50 3.01 -1.64 3.20
C TRP A 50 4.06 -2.16 4.18
N ARG A 51 4.84 -1.24 4.73
CA ARG A 51 5.87 -1.56 5.73
C ARG A 51 5.85 -0.52 6.85
N PRO A 52 6.27 -0.89 8.07
CA PRO A 52 6.50 0.09 9.12
C PRO A 52 7.54 1.11 8.64
N ASP A 53 7.27 2.37 8.94
CA ASP A 53 8.20 3.46 8.67
C ASP A 53 9.40 3.35 9.63
N PRO A 54 10.64 3.31 9.12
CA PRO A 54 11.82 3.14 9.97
C PRO A 54 12.20 4.40 10.76
N ASP A 55 11.69 5.57 10.37
CA ASP A 55 12.01 6.86 10.97
C ASP A 55 10.96 7.26 12.03
N SER A 56 9.76 6.69 11.95
CA SER A 56 8.70 6.95 12.91
C SER A 56 8.83 6.11 14.18
N ALA A 57 8.98 6.78 15.32
CA ALA A 57 9.01 6.16 16.66
C ALA A 57 7.65 5.59 17.10
N TYR A 58 6.56 5.97 16.43
CA TYR A 58 5.23 5.39 16.58
C TYR A 58 4.97 4.45 15.39
N THR A 59 4.18 3.41 15.58
CA THR A 59 3.79 2.35 14.61
C THR A 59 3.08 2.88 13.36
N GLN A 60 3.71 3.79 12.63
CA GLN A 60 3.23 4.36 11.38
C GLN A 60 3.73 3.47 10.26
N HIS A 61 2.88 3.30 9.25
CA HIS A 61 3.19 2.47 8.10
C HIS A 61 3.17 3.34 6.85
N ARG A 62 4.02 3.00 5.89
CA ARG A 62 4.04 3.61 4.57
C ARG A 62 3.89 2.55 3.50
N LEU A 63 3.44 2.96 2.31
CA LEU A 63 3.42 2.07 1.17
C LEU A 63 4.82 1.55 0.85
N HIS A 64 4.87 0.35 0.29
CA HIS A 64 6.11 -0.21 -0.18
C HIS A 64 6.68 0.69 -1.30
N PRO A 65 7.98 1.04 -1.28
CA PRO A 65 8.56 1.97 -2.26
C PRO A 65 8.40 1.49 -3.71
N ALA A 66 8.40 0.16 -3.94
CA ALA A 66 8.12 -0.40 -5.27
C ALA A 66 6.70 -0.08 -5.77
N LEU A 67 5.71 -0.05 -4.87
CA LEU A 67 4.33 0.33 -5.20
C LEU A 67 4.23 1.83 -5.43
N VAL A 68 4.89 2.65 -4.59
CA VAL A 68 4.97 4.11 -4.77
C VAL A 68 5.57 4.46 -6.13
N ALA A 69 6.71 3.87 -6.48
CA ALA A 69 7.36 4.08 -7.77
C ALA A 69 6.47 3.67 -8.95
N TYR A 70 5.70 2.60 -8.80
CA TYR A 70 4.74 2.16 -9.82
C TYR A 70 3.57 3.16 -9.98
N ILE A 71 3.03 3.67 -8.87
CA ILE A 71 1.95 4.68 -8.88
C ILE A 71 2.43 6.00 -9.50
N ASP A 72 3.65 6.44 -9.19
CA ASP A 72 4.21 7.67 -9.75
C ASP A 72 4.40 7.58 -11.27
N THR A 73 4.69 6.37 -11.76
CA THR A 73 4.91 6.09 -13.19
C THR A 73 3.60 5.90 -13.99
N HIS A 74 2.44 5.70 -13.34
CA HIS A 74 1.15 5.33 -13.98
C HIS A 74 -0.06 6.10 -13.45
#